data_AF-A0A497G2D0-F1
#
_entry.id   AF-A0A497G2D0-F1
#
_cell.length_a   1.000
_cell.length_b   1.000
_cell.length_c   1.000
_cell.angle_alpha   90.00
_cell.angle_beta   90.00
_cell.angle_gamma   90.00
#
_symmetry.space_group_name_H-M   'P 1'
#
loop_
_entity.id
_entity.type
_entity.pdbx_description
1 polymer ?
#
loop_
_entity_poly.entity_id
_entity_poly.type
_entity_poly.pdbx_seq_one_letter_code
_entity_poly.pdbx_strand_id
1 'polypeptide(L)'
;MAKYRLKYYILLILIAVLPLAISLTKGEPFNNNNKEKTNNFLEVFEKILSNLEQLIKIAVNRALKFVLTIARAIYILMAAVGVLLWATSWSPTRGKQLILGAIIIMILVEYLSTVIK
;
A
#
# COMPACT_ATOMS: atom_id res chain seq x y z
N MET A 1 -10.78 25.62 14.27
CA MET A 1 -9.94 24.87 13.28
C MET A 1 -9.03 23.79 13.88
N ALA A 2 -8.65 23.84 15.17
CA ALA A 2 -7.72 22.86 15.77
C ALA A 2 -8.24 21.40 15.87
N LYS A 3 -9.56 21.20 16.04
CA LYS A 3 -10.16 19.85 16.20
C LYS A 3 -9.94 18.89 15.03
N TYR A 4 -9.84 19.41 13.80
CA TYR A 4 -9.67 18.58 12.60
C TYR A 4 -8.23 18.09 12.41
N ARG A 5 -7.24 18.87 12.88
CA ARG A 5 -5.83 18.48 12.82
C ARG A 5 -5.55 17.32 13.77
N LEU A 6 -6.16 17.32 14.96
CA LEU A 6 -6.05 16.23 15.93
C LEU A 6 -6.61 14.91 15.38
N LYS A 7 -7.77 14.93 14.72
CA LYS A 7 -8.35 13.74 14.07
C LYS A 7 -7.45 13.18 12.96
N TYR A 8 -6.80 14.05 12.20
CA TYR A 8 -5.90 13.64 11.11
C TYR A 8 -4.63 12.96 11.65
N TYR A 9 -4.04 13.48 12.73
CA TYR A 9 -2.89 12.83 13.38
C TYR A 9 -3.24 11.47 13.98
N ILE A 10 -4.42 11.32 14.59
CA ILE A 10 -4.92 10.03 15.10
C ILE A 10 -5.05 9.00 13.97
N LEU A 11 -5.56 9.43 12.81
CA LEU A 11 -5.73 8.56 11.64
C LEU A 11 -4.38 8.15 11.03
N LEU A 12 -3.39 9.06 11.01
CA LEU A 12 -2.02 8.77 10.57
C LEU A 12 -1.31 7.76 11.49
N ILE A 13 -1.48 7.90 12.81
CA ILE A 13 -0.91 6.96 13.79
C ILE A 13 -1.55 5.56 13.63
N LEU A 14 -2.86 5.47 13.40
CA LEU A 14 -3.54 4.19 13.20
C LEU A 14 -3.01 3.45 11.95
N ILE A 15 -2.80 4.17 10.85
CA ILE A 15 -2.25 3.62 9.60
C ILE A 15 -0.80 3.15 9.76
N ALA A 16 0.00 3.83 10.58
CA ALA A 16 1.39 3.47 10.83
C ALA A 16 1.55 2.25 11.77
N VAL A 17 0.57 1.96 12.63
CA VAL A 17 0.62 0.84 13.60
C VAL A 17 0.11 -0.49 13.01
N LEU A 18 -0.78 -0.44 12.01
CA LEU A 18 -1.30 -1.61 11.29
C LEU A 18 -0.21 -2.55 10.72
N PRO A 19 0.87 -2.06 10.08
CA PRO A 19 1.98 -2.90 9.61
C PRO A 19 2.76 -3.59 10.74
N LEU A 20 2.81 -2.96 11.92
CA LEU A 20 3.56 -3.47 13.07
C LEU A 20 2.82 -4.62 13.79
N ALA A 21 1.49 -4.54 13.84
CA ALA A 21 0.65 -5.58 14.43
C ALA A 21 0.73 -6.91 13.68
N ILE A 22 0.90 -6.89 12.35
CA ILE A 22 1.05 -8.09 11.52
C ILE A 22 2.37 -8.83 11.85
N SER A 23 3.37 -8.14 12.40
CA SER A 23 4.65 -8.75 12.80
C SER A 23 4.61 -9.42 14.18
N LEU A 24 3.67 -9.04 15.05
CA LEU A 24 3.57 -9.51 16.45
C LEU A 24 2.68 -10.76 16.63
N THR A 25 1.94 -11.22 15.62
CA THR A 25 1.09 -12.42 15.73
C THR A 25 1.85 -13.73 15.43
N LYS A 26 3.16 -13.67 15.15
CA LYS A 26 4.03 -14.84 15.05
C LYS A 26 4.60 -15.17 16.42
N GLY A 27 3.78 -15.73 17.31
CA GLY A 27 4.24 -16.15 18.63
C GLY A 27 3.27 -17.07 19.35
N GLU A 28 3.74 -18.31 19.58
CA GLU A 28 3.27 -19.40 20.46
C GLU A 28 2.25 -20.44 19.92
N PRO A 29 2.67 -21.71 19.76
CA PRO A 29 1.77 -22.83 19.45
C PRO A 29 0.99 -23.29 20.70
N PHE A 30 -0.33 -23.35 20.58
CA PHE A 30 -1.20 -23.93 21.60
C PHE A 30 -1.05 -25.46 21.61
N ASN A 31 -0.47 -26.01 22.67
CA ASN A 31 -0.31 -27.44 22.91
C ASN A 31 -1.65 -28.05 23.34
N ASN A 32 -2.25 -28.93 22.53
CA ASN A 32 -3.35 -29.80 22.97
C ASN A 32 -3.16 -31.23 22.43
N ASN A 33 -2.89 -32.14 23.37
CA ASN A 33 -2.63 -33.56 23.22
C ASN A 33 -3.89 -34.41 22.95
N ASN A 34 -4.71 -34.07 21.96
CA ASN A 34 -5.82 -34.92 21.51
C ASN A 34 -5.67 -35.23 20.01
N LYS A 35 -4.60 -35.97 19.69
CA LYS A 35 -4.29 -36.46 18.35
C LYS A 35 -4.83 -37.88 18.21
N GLU A 36 -5.87 -38.08 17.40
CA GLU A 36 -6.03 -39.32 16.63
C GLU A 36 -7.23 -39.33 15.66
N LYS A 37 -8.18 -38.38 15.74
CA LYS A 37 -9.34 -38.35 14.81
C LYS A 37 -9.69 -36.97 14.21
N THR A 38 -8.81 -35.98 14.33
CA THR A 38 -9.01 -34.59 13.85
C THR A 38 -8.00 -34.16 12.79
N ASN A 39 -6.99 -35.01 12.54
CA ASN A 39 -5.83 -34.74 11.69
C ASN A 39 -6.26 -34.41 10.24
N ASN A 40 -7.22 -35.17 9.69
CA ASN A 40 -7.67 -34.99 8.31
C ASN A 40 -8.45 -33.67 8.10
N PHE A 41 -9.24 -33.23 9.08
CA PHE A 41 -10.02 -31.99 8.94
C PHE A 41 -9.14 -30.75 9.12
N LEU A 42 -8.25 -30.76 10.11
CA LEU A 42 -7.31 -29.66 10.35
C LEU A 42 -6.34 -29.50 9.18
N GLU A 43 -5.80 -30.59 8.63
CA GLU A 43 -4.93 -30.53 7.44
C GLU A 43 -5.66 -29.97 6.22
N VAL A 44 -6.90 -30.38 5.96
CA VAL A 44 -7.71 -29.83 4.86
C VAL A 44 -8.00 -28.35 5.08
N PHE A 45 -8.32 -27.96 6.31
CA PHE A 45 -8.58 -26.57 6.66
C PHE A 45 -7.33 -25.68 6.50
N GLU A 46 -6.17 -26.13 6.97
CA GLU A 46 -4.88 -25.43 6.78
C GLU A 46 -4.50 -25.32 5.31
N LYS A 47 -4.79 -26.35 4.50
CA LYS A 47 -4.57 -26.32 3.05
C LYS A 47 -5.46 -25.29 2.35
N ILE A 48 -6.72 -25.16 2.77
CA ILE A 48 -7.63 -24.14 2.24
C ILE A 48 -7.15 -22.74 2.67
N LEU A 49 -6.77 -22.58 3.93
CA LEU A 49 -6.34 -21.29 4.47
C LEU A 49 -5.06 -20.79 3.80
N SER A 50 -4.08 -21.68 3.58
CA SER A 50 -2.85 -21.36 2.85
C SER A 50 -3.10 -21.06 1.37
N ASN A 51 -4.02 -21.77 0.71
CA ASN A 51 -4.44 -21.44 -0.66
C ASN A 51 -5.11 -20.06 -0.72
N LEU A 52 -5.97 -19.73 0.25
CA LEU A 52 -6.60 -18.41 0.33
C LEU A 52 -5.56 -17.31 0.59
N GLU A 53 -4.60 -17.55 1.48
CA GLU A 53 -3.52 -16.60 1.75
C GLU A 53 -2.67 -16.35 0.50
N GLN A 54 -2.37 -17.40 -0.27
CA GLN A 54 -1.67 -17.27 -1.56
C GLN A 54 -2.50 -16.49 -2.58
N LEU A 55 -3.80 -16.79 -2.70
CA LEU A 55 -4.69 -16.07 -3.60
C LEU A 55 -4.80 -14.59 -3.24
N ILE A 56 -4.92 -14.26 -1.95
CA ILE A 56 -4.96 -12.89 -1.45
C ILE A 56 -3.62 -12.19 -1.74
N LYS A 57 -2.48 -12.83 -1.45
CA LYS A 57 -1.15 -12.27 -1.75
C LYS A 57 -0.98 -11.99 -3.24
N ILE A 58 -1.40 -12.91 -4.11
CA ILE A 58 -1.35 -12.74 -5.56
C ILE A 58 -2.27 -11.59 -6.00
N ALA A 59 -3.50 -11.55 -5.51
CA ALA A 59 -4.48 -10.52 -5.84
C ALA A 59 -3.99 -9.12 -5.42
N VAL A 60 -3.49 -8.99 -4.19
CA VAL A 60 -2.93 -7.73 -3.66
C VAL A 60 -1.72 -7.31 -4.46
N ASN A 61 -0.77 -8.21 -4.73
CA ASN A 61 0.41 -7.89 -5.52
C ASN A 61 0.03 -7.42 -6.95
N ARG A 62 -0.94 -8.10 -7.57
CA ARG A 62 -1.42 -7.73 -8.91
C ARG A 62 -2.13 -6.37 -8.91
N ALA A 63 -2.97 -6.11 -7.91
CA ALA A 63 -3.65 -4.82 -7.76
C ALA A 63 -2.65 -3.68 -7.53
N LEU A 64 -1.66 -3.89 -6.65
CA LEU A 64 -0.63 -2.89 -6.39
C LEU A 64 0.19 -2.59 -7.64
N LYS A 65 0.62 -3.61 -8.39
CA LYS A 65 1.32 -3.42 -9.68
C LYS A 65 0.49 -2.64 -10.70
N PHE A 66 -0.83 -2.87 -10.73
CA PHE A 66 -1.73 -2.12 -11.60
C PHE A 66 -1.83 -0.65 -11.20
N VAL A 67 -2.05 -0.38 -9.91
CA VAL A 67 -2.06 1.00 -9.36
C VAL A 67 -0.74 1.71 -9.63
N LEU A 68 0.38 1.00 -9.46
CA LEU A 68 1.72 1.53 -9.72
C LEU A 68 1.89 1.96 -11.18
N THR A 69 1.36 1.18 -12.11
CA THR A 69 1.40 1.47 -13.55
C THR A 69 0.60 2.72 -13.88
N ILE A 70 -0.60 2.86 -13.32
CA ILE A 70 -1.43 4.04 -13.48
C ILE A 70 -0.76 5.27 -12.85
N ALA A 71 -0.21 5.13 -11.65
CA ALA A 71 0.48 6.21 -10.96
C ALA A 71 1.70 6.71 -11.75
N ARG A 72 2.42 5.80 -12.43
CA ARG A 72 3.49 6.15 -13.38
C ARG A 72 3.01 7.04 -14.51
N ALA A 73 1.91 6.66 -15.16
CA ALA A 73 1.32 7.49 -16.20
C ALA A 73 0.89 8.87 -15.68
N ILE A 74 0.27 8.92 -14.50
CA ILE A 74 -0.22 10.16 -13.89
C ILE A 74 0.93 11.13 -13.57
N TYR A 75 2.01 10.69 -12.92
CA TYR A 75 3.09 11.63 -12.57
C TYR A 75 3.81 12.16 -13.82
N ILE A 76 3.94 11.35 -14.87
CA ILE A 76 4.53 11.80 -16.16
C ILE A 76 3.63 12.87 -16.79
N LEU A 77 2.32 12.64 -16.82
CA LEU A 77 1.36 13.62 -17.34
C LEU A 77 1.34 14.90 -16.50
N MET A 78 1.33 14.79 -15.16
CA MET A 78 1.41 15.96 -14.27
C MET A 78 2.71 16.74 -14.48
N ALA A 79 3.85 16.07 -14.66
CA ALA A 79 5.12 16.72 -14.94
C ALA A 79 5.05 17.47 -16.28
N ALA A 80 4.57 16.81 -17.34
CA ALA A 80 4.43 17.42 -18.66
C ALA A 80 3.49 18.64 -18.65
N VAL A 81 2.30 18.49 -18.07
CA VAL A 81 1.31 19.58 -17.93
C VAL A 81 1.85 20.71 -17.05
N GLY A 82 2.53 20.37 -15.96
CA GLY A 82 3.15 21.34 -15.06
C GLY A 82 4.25 22.16 -15.75
N VAL A 83 5.10 21.53 -16.54
CA VAL A 83 6.14 22.19 -17.35
C VAL A 83 5.50 23.07 -18.43
N LEU A 84 4.48 22.59 -19.14
CA LEU A 84 3.75 23.38 -20.15
C LEU A 84 3.12 24.64 -19.54
N LEU A 85 2.44 24.51 -18.40
CA LEU A 85 1.82 25.65 -17.69
C LEU A 85 2.86 26.63 -17.15
N TRP A 86 4.03 26.15 -16.75
CA TRP A 86 5.13 26.99 -16.29
C TRP A 86 5.79 27.74 -17.46
N ALA A 87 6.06 27.05 -18.57
CA ALA A 87 6.70 27.61 -19.75
C ALA A 87 5.82 28.63 -20.49
N THR A 88 4.51 28.36 -20.62
CA THR A 88 3.57 29.27 -21.27
C THR A 88 3.19 30.49 -20.43
N SER A 89 3.67 30.57 -19.17
CA SER A 89 3.37 31.66 -18.23
C SER A 89 1.88 31.93 -17.98
N TRP A 90 0.97 31.04 -18.40
CA TRP A 90 -0.46 31.19 -18.17
C TRP A 90 -0.78 31.13 -16.67
N SER A 91 -0.23 30.14 -15.97
CA SER A 91 -0.37 30.04 -14.51
C SER A 91 0.90 29.41 -13.90
N PRO A 92 2.00 30.17 -13.82
CA PRO A 92 3.30 29.64 -13.43
C PRO A 92 3.32 29.12 -11.98
N THR A 93 2.46 29.65 -11.11
CA THR A 93 2.28 29.15 -9.74
C THR A 93 1.68 27.75 -9.70
N ARG A 94 0.64 27.49 -10.49
CA ARG A 94 0.00 26.17 -10.59
C ARG A 94 0.91 25.17 -11.32
N GLY A 95 1.63 25.61 -12.35
CA GLY A 95 2.63 24.80 -13.05
C GLY A 95 3.71 24.27 -12.10
N LYS A 96 4.31 25.15 -11.28
CA LYS A 96 5.30 24.74 -10.26
C LYS A 96 4.73 23.76 -9.23
N GLN A 97 3.49 23.96 -8.77
CA GLN A 97 2.83 23.04 -7.84
C GLN A 97 2.60 21.65 -8.46
N LEU A 98 2.23 21.57 -9.74
CA LEU A 98 2.07 20.31 -10.46
C LEU A 98 3.41 19.58 -10.64
N ILE A 99 4.48 20.30 -10.98
CA ILE A 99 5.83 19.74 -11.10
C ILE A 99 6.29 19.16 -9.74
N LEU A 100 6.13 19.92 -8.66
CA LEU A 100 6.47 19.46 -7.30
C LEU A 100 5.64 18.22 -6.90
N GLY A 101 4.34 18.25 -7.16
CA GLY A 101 3.46 17.10 -6.92
C GLY A 101 3.90 15.86 -7.70
N ALA A 102 4.26 16.03 -8.98
CA ALA A 102 4.74 14.94 -9.83
C ALA A 102 6.03 14.32 -9.29
N ILE A 103 6.99 15.16 -8.84
CA ILE A 103 8.25 14.68 -8.25
C ILE A 103 8.00 13.87 -6.98
N ILE A 104 7.12 14.35 -6.09
CA ILE A 104 6.79 13.65 -4.84
C ILE A 104 6.14 12.29 -5.16
N ILE A 105 5.17 12.26 -6.08
CA ILE A 105 4.51 11.01 -6.49
C ILE A 105 5.51 10.06 -7.16
N MET A 106 6.40 10.56 -8.02
CA MET A 106 7.43 9.76 -8.67
C MET A 106 8.31 9.04 -7.63
N ILE A 107 8.82 9.76 -6.63
CA ILE A 107 9.65 9.18 -5.56
C ILE A 107 8.85 8.13 -4.78
N LEU A 108 7.60 8.46 -4.42
CA LEU A 108 6.75 7.55 -3.64
C LEU A 108 6.44 6.26 -4.42
N VAL A 109 6.13 6.39 -5.70
CA VAL A 109 5.84 5.27 -6.61
C VAL A 109 7.09 4.42 -6.81
N GLU A 110 8.27 5.02 -6.98
CA GLU A 110 9.50 4.25 -7.18
C GLU A 110 9.93 3.50 -5.91
N TYR A 111 9.76 4.14 -4.75
CA TYR A 111 9.96 3.47 -3.46
C TYR A 111 9.00 2.29 -3.29
N LEU A 112 7.70 2.52 -3.53
CA LEU A 112 6.68 1.47 -3.43
C LEU A 112 6.93 0.35 -4.44
N SER A 113 7.38 0.68 -5.66
CA SER A 113 7.78 -0.29 -6.69
C SER A 113 8.91 -1.18 -6.21
N THR A 114 9.86 -0.63 -5.45
CA THR A 114 11.04 -1.35 -4.95
C THR A 114 10.64 -2.33 -3.85
N VAL A 115 9.68 -1.96 -3.01
CA VAL A 115 9.18 -2.82 -1.91
C VAL A 115 8.32 -3.99 -2.42
N ILE A 116 7.57 -3.78 -3.51
CA ILE A 116 6.68 -4.80 -4.07
C ILE A 116 7.40 -5.78 -5.01
N LYS A 117 8.56 -5.37 -5.55
CA LYS A 117 9.36 -6.18 -6.46
C LYS A 117 10.02 -7.35 -5.74
#